data_AF-A0A183BGD4-F1
#
_entry.id   AF-A0A183BGD4-F1
#
_cell.length_a   1.000
_cell.length_b   1.000
_cell.length_c   1.000
_cell.angle_alpha   90.00
_cell.angle_beta   90.00
_cell.angle_gamma   90.00
#
_symmetry.space_group_name_H-M   'P 1'
#
loop_
_entity.id
_entity.type
_entity.pdbx_description
1 polymer ?
#
loop_
_entity_poly.entity_id
_entity_poly.type
_entity_poly.pdbx_seq_one_letter_code
_entity_poly.pdbx_strand_id
1 'polypeptide(L)'
;MFIDSVSYAKRAEELLWRKVFYEPLYLYKLYVKNNDRPDCIADFELSLRMHILSGIGYYQSLLLQVQSESLMTLEPSVYSWLTTPFHVALYNGTVCRLHLYCLFAEYIYHFDLRNNLSHVDSPCRVAQRCLMYIGDLFRYLVELGELGAKTLAFGYYTAAFHVDPALGLPQNQLGILDIGRCYGLNALYHYLLCLGARVPFEGARRNLLTVLTKNEVRYRKLFGEKPIYGLYLRHPNRYR
;
A
#
# COMPACT_ATOMS: atom_id res chain seq x y z
N MET A 1 -11.42 24.74 -25.16
CA MET A 1 -12.09 24.17 -23.98
C MET A 1 -11.59 22.76 -23.61
N PHE A 2 -10.84 22.05 -24.46
CA PHE A 2 -10.23 20.72 -24.17
C PHE A 2 -8.70 20.72 -24.40
N ILE A 3 -7.98 21.67 -23.81
CA ILE A 3 -6.56 21.89 -24.15
C ILE A 3 -5.60 21.00 -23.32
N ASP A 4 -6.09 20.25 -22.31
CA ASP A 4 -5.24 19.40 -21.48
C ASP A 4 -5.97 18.16 -20.92
N SER A 5 -6.36 17.24 -21.81
CA SER A 5 -7.10 16.01 -21.44
C SER A 5 -6.42 15.18 -20.36
N VAL A 6 -5.09 15.20 -20.30
CA VAL A 6 -4.28 14.40 -19.37
C VAL A 6 -4.36 14.95 -17.95
N SER A 7 -4.27 16.28 -17.76
CA SER A 7 -4.40 16.85 -16.42
C SER A 7 -5.82 16.71 -15.86
N TYR A 8 -6.84 16.77 -16.71
CA TYR A 8 -8.22 16.47 -16.33
C TYR A 8 -8.41 15.00 -15.95
N ALA A 9 -7.83 14.06 -16.68
CA ALA A 9 -7.89 12.64 -16.35
C ALA A 9 -7.28 12.36 -14.97
N LYS A 10 -6.10 12.93 -14.68
CA LYS A 10 -5.45 12.78 -13.37
C LYS A 10 -6.31 13.36 -12.24
N ARG A 11 -6.86 14.56 -12.42
CA ARG A 11 -7.75 15.18 -11.43
C ARG A 11 -9.05 14.38 -11.24
N ALA A 12 -9.62 13.85 -12.32
CA ALA A 12 -10.81 13.02 -12.27
C ALA A 12 -10.54 11.74 -11.49
N GLU A 13 -9.38 11.12 -11.67
CA GLU A 13 -8.98 9.92 -10.93
C GLU A 13 -8.69 10.20 -9.45
N GLU A 14 -7.99 11.29 -9.13
CA GLU A 14 -7.80 11.73 -7.73
C GLU A 14 -9.15 12.01 -7.06
N LEU A 15 -10.08 12.63 -7.80
CA LEU A 15 -11.43 12.91 -7.31
C LEU A 15 -12.23 11.61 -7.13
N LEU A 16 -12.15 10.68 -8.08
CA LEU A 16 -12.75 9.35 -8.01
C LEU A 16 -12.27 8.64 -6.75
N TRP A 17 -10.94 8.54 -6.56
CA TRP A 17 -10.36 7.93 -5.36
C TRP A 17 -10.89 8.56 -4.07
N ARG A 18 -10.84 9.88 -3.98
CA ARG A 18 -11.25 10.61 -2.77
C ARG A 18 -12.74 10.44 -2.48
N LYS A 19 -13.61 10.68 -3.47
CA LYS A 19 -15.06 10.72 -3.29
C LYS A 19 -15.71 9.35 -3.26
N VAL A 20 -15.18 8.39 -4.02
CA VAL A 20 -15.82 7.08 -4.18
C VAL A 20 -15.22 6.03 -3.25
N PHE A 21 -13.95 6.13 -2.85
CA PHE A 21 -13.33 5.08 -2.03
C PHE A 21 -12.89 5.57 -0.65
N TYR A 22 -12.23 6.73 -0.55
CA TYR A 22 -11.75 7.25 0.73
C TYR A 22 -12.88 7.79 1.63
N GLU A 23 -13.74 8.66 1.09
CA GLU A 23 -14.82 9.29 1.87
C GLU A 23 -15.85 8.30 2.42
N PRO A 24 -16.31 7.27 1.67
CA PRO A 24 -17.24 6.28 2.22
C PRO A 24 -16.71 5.52 3.44
N LEU A 25 -15.43 5.16 3.47
CA LEU A 25 -14.82 4.57 4.67
C LEU A 25 -14.83 5.55 5.85
N TYR A 26 -14.50 6.82 5.59
CA TYR A 26 -14.56 7.86 6.63
C TYR A 26 -15.98 8.02 7.17
N LEU A 27 -16.99 8.03 6.30
CA LEU A 27 -18.40 8.10 6.69
C LEU A 27 -18.82 6.88 7.50
N TYR A 28 -18.37 5.68 7.15
CA TYR A 28 -18.58 4.47 7.95
C TYR A 28 -18.01 4.60 9.36
N LYS A 29 -16.77 5.09 9.51
CA LYS A 29 -16.16 5.32 10.84
C LYS A 29 -16.97 6.33 11.66
N LEU A 30 -17.47 7.39 11.02
CA LEU A 30 -18.33 8.37 11.67
C LEU A 30 -19.70 7.78 12.05
N TYR A 31 -20.27 6.95 11.17
CA TYR A 31 -21.55 6.28 11.38
C TYR A 31 -21.49 5.32 12.58
N VAL A 32 -20.47 4.46 12.64
CA VAL A 32 -20.26 3.52 13.76
C VAL A 32 -20.07 4.25 15.08
N LYS A 33 -19.38 5.40 15.08
CA LYS A 33 -19.17 6.19 16.30
C LYS A 33 -20.47 6.80 16.86
N ASN A 34 -21.45 7.05 16.00
CA ASN A 34 -22.68 7.77 16.35
C ASN A 34 -23.93 6.88 16.36
N ASN A 35 -23.80 5.57 16.11
CA ASN A 35 -24.91 4.62 16.12
C ASN A 35 -24.59 3.47 17.07
N ASP A 36 -25.55 3.12 17.92
CA ASP A 36 -25.43 1.99 18.84
C ASP A 36 -26.17 0.74 18.37
N ARG A 37 -26.78 0.79 17.17
CA ARG A 37 -27.57 -0.32 16.59
C ARG A 37 -26.67 -1.29 15.81
N PRO A 38 -26.44 -2.51 16.32
CA PRO A 38 -25.47 -3.44 15.73
C PRO A 38 -25.92 -3.98 14.36
N ASP A 39 -27.22 -4.16 14.16
CA ASP A 39 -27.85 -4.56 12.92
C ASP A 39 -27.58 -3.54 11.79
N CYS A 40 -27.85 -2.26 12.06
CA CYS A 40 -27.65 -1.21 11.07
C CYS A 40 -26.15 -0.97 10.76
N ILE A 41 -25.27 -1.19 11.75
CA ILE A 41 -23.81 -1.15 11.53
C ILE A 41 -23.38 -2.31 10.62
N ALA A 42 -23.87 -3.52 10.88
CA ALA A 42 -23.55 -4.70 10.09
C ALA A 42 -24.01 -4.55 8.63
N ASP A 43 -25.21 -4.02 8.41
CA ASP A 43 -25.74 -3.76 7.06
C ASP A 43 -24.89 -2.73 6.29
N PHE A 44 -24.47 -1.65 6.96
CA PHE A 44 -23.62 -0.65 6.34
C PHE A 44 -22.21 -1.18 6.08
N GLU A 45 -21.65 -1.96 7.01
CA GLU A 45 -20.37 -2.61 6.83
C GLU A 45 -20.37 -3.58 5.65
N LEU A 46 -21.42 -4.40 5.52
CA LEU A 46 -21.59 -5.32 4.39
C LEU A 46 -21.67 -4.55 3.06
N SER A 47 -22.45 -3.47 3.02
CA SER A 47 -22.56 -2.60 1.85
C SER A 47 -21.21 -1.98 1.48
N LEU A 48 -20.46 -1.47 2.46
CA LEU A 48 -19.14 -0.91 2.27
C LEU A 48 -18.14 -1.96 1.78
N ARG A 49 -18.17 -3.17 2.35
CA ARG A 49 -17.33 -4.30 1.93
C ARG A 49 -17.56 -4.65 0.46
N MET A 50 -18.81 -4.80 0.04
CA MET A 50 -19.14 -5.05 -1.37
C MET A 50 -18.69 -3.92 -2.29
N HIS A 51 -18.82 -2.67 -1.85
CA HIS A 51 -18.33 -1.51 -2.60
C HIS A 51 -16.80 -1.50 -2.75
N ILE A 52 -16.06 -1.80 -1.68
CA ILE A 52 -14.59 -1.91 -1.73
C ILE A 52 -14.15 -3.04 -2.67
N LEU A 53 -14.82 -4.20 -2.62
CA LEU A 53 -14.55 -5.32 -3.52
C LEU A 53 -14.78 -4.94 -5.00
N SER A 54 -15.86 -4.22 -5.29
CA SER A 54 -16.11 -3.66 -6.62
C SER A 54 -14.98 -2.71 -7.06
N GLY A 55 -14.50 -1.85 -6.15
CA GLY A 55 -13.35 -0.96 -6.40
C GLY A 55 -12.06 -1.71 -6.73
N ILE A 56 -11.80 -2.83 -6.04
CA ILE A 56 -10.64 -3.69 -6.33
C ILE A 56 -10.75 -4.24 -7.75
N GLY A 57 -11.91 -4.78 -8.13
CA GLY A 57 -12.16 -5.28 -9.48
C GLY A 57 -12.02 -4.20 -10.55
N TYR A 58 -12.48 -2.98 -10.27
CA TYR A 58 -12.33 -1.82 -11.17
C TYR A 58 -10.86 -1.50 -11.46
N TYR A 59 -10.03 -1.31 -10.43
CA TYR A 59 -8.62 -0.99 -10.63
C TYR A 59 -7.80 -2.16 -11.19
N GLN A 60 -8.16 -3.41 -10.87
CA GLN A 60 -7.58 -4.59 -11.50
C GLN A 60 -7.90 -4.64 -13.00
N SER A 61 -9.13 -4.30 -13.38
CA SER A 61 -9.53 -4.22 -14.80
C SER A 61 -8.77 -3.11 -15.53
N LEU A 62 -8.57 -1.97 -14.87
CA LEU A 62 -7.75 -0.88 -15.40
C LEU A 62 -6.28 -1.29 -15.57
N LEU A 63 -5.72 -2.05 -14.63
CA LEU A 63 -4.37 -2.63 -14.78
C LEU A 63 -4.27 -3.57 -15.99
N LEU A 64 -5.28 -4.42 -16.20
CA LEU A 64 -5.34 -5.32 -17.35
C LEU A 64 -5.40 -4.54 -18.67
N GLN A 65 -6.15 -3.44 -18.71
CA GLN A 65 -6.22 -2.58 -19.89
C GLN A 65 -4.87 -1.89 -20.16
N VAL A 66 -4.23 -1.32 -19.13
CA VAL A 66 -2.89 -0.72 -19.27
C VAL A 66 -1.88 -1.77 -19.75
N GLN A 67 -1.97 -2.99 -19.24
CA GLN A 67 -1.14 -4.11 -19.66
C GLN A 67 -1.36 -4.49 -21.12
N SER A 68 -2.60 -4.62 -21.58
CA SER A 68 -2.89 -5.04 -22.96
C SER A 68 -2.43 -4.01 -23.99
N GLU A 69 -2.57 -2.72 -23.66
CA GLU A 69 -2.09 -1.61 -24.51
C GLU A 69 -0.55 -1.53 -24.53
N SER A 70 0.11 -1.84 -23.40
CA SER A 70 1.58 -1.77 -23.26
C SER A 70 2.32 -2.99 -23.82
N LEU A 71 1.73 -4.18 -23.75
CA LEU A 71 2.29 -5.41 -24.33
C LEU A 71 2.40 -5.35 -25.85
N MET A 72 1.54 -4.57 -26.51
CA MET A 72 1.60 -4.34 -27.95
C MET A 72 2.76 -3.42 -28.36
N THR A 73 3.40 -2.73 -27.41
CA THR A 73 4.35 -1.64 -27.71
C THR A 73 5.76 -1.84 -27.16
N LEU A 74 6.00 -2.73 -26.18
CA LEU A 74 7.29 -2.81 -25.46
C LEU A 74 7.75 -4.24 -25.12
N GLU A 75 9.07 -4.42 -24.98
CA GLU A 75 9.76 -5.70 -24.69
C GLU A 75 9.37 -6.32 -23.32
N PRO A 76 9.35 -7.67 -23.19
CA PRO A 76 8.83 -8.39 -22.02
C PRO A 76 9.54 -8.11 -20.68
N SER A 77 10.77 -7.61 -20.69
CA SER A 77 11.59 -7.41 -19.49
C SER A 77 11.16 -6.22 -18.61
N VAL A 78 10.30 -5.33 -19.13
CA VAL A 78 9.93 -4.06 -18.47
C VAL A 78 8.90 -4.24 -17.35
N TYR A 79 8.18 -5.37 -17.31
CA TYR A 79 6.95 -5.50 -16.52
C TYR A 79 6.96 -6.70 -15.55
N SER A 80 8.02 -6.86 -14.77
CA SER A 80 8.16 -7.92 -13.74
C SER A 80 6.98 -8.01 -12.75
N TRP A 81 6.24 -6.92 -12.55
CA TRP A 81 5.04 -6.83 -11.70
C TRP A 81 3.75 -7.35 -12.36
N LEU A 82 3.72 -7.68 -13.66
CA LEU A 82 2.56 -8.34 -14.31
C LEU A 82 2.24 -9.72 -13.72
N THR A 83 3.16 -10.24 -12.91
CA THR A 83 2.99 -11.45 -12.10
C THR A 83 2.11 -11.23 -10.86
N THR A 84 1.65 -9.99 -10.60
CA THR A 84 0.77 -9.71 -9.45
C THR A 84 -0.51 -10.54 -9.61
N PRO A 85 -0.82 -11.46 -8.68
CA PRO A 85 -1.97 -12.33 -8.84
C PRO A 85 -3.28 -11.52 -8.87
N PHE A 86 -4.20 -11.91 -9.75
CA PHE A 86 -5.54 -11.33 -9.73
C PHE A 86 -6.35 -12.01 -8.64
N HIS A 87 -6.91 -11.20 -7.75
CA HIS A 87 -7.67 -11.68 -6.61
C HIS A 87 -9.15 -11.50 -6.89
N VAL A 88 -9.87 -12.61 -7.07
CA VAL A 88 -11.33 -12.62 -7.07
C VAL A 88 -11.77 -12.89 -5.64
N ALA A 89 -12.34 -11.88 -5.00
CA ALA A 89 -12.93 -12.05 -3.69
C ALA A 89 -14.24 -12.83 -3.83
N LEU A 90 -14.31 -14.04 -3.27
CA LEU A 90 -15.56 -14.77 -3.13
C LEU A 90 -16.22 -14.37 -1.81
N TYR A 91 -17.54 -14.23 -1.82
CA TYR A 91 -18.37 -13.82 -0.68
C TYR A 91 -18.16 -14.67 0.59
N ASN A 92 -17.59 -15.87 0.47
CA ASN A 92 -17.34 -16.79 1.59
C ASN A 92 -15.95 -16.61 2.26
N GLY A 93 -15.29 -15.46 2.08
CA GLY A 93 -13.99 -15.18 2.70
C GLY A 93 -12.80 -15.95 2.12
N THR A 94 -13.03 -16.70 1.03
CA THR A 94 -11.97 -17.36 0.26
C THR A 94 -11.55 -16.45 -0.89
N VAL A 95 -10.30 -16.00 -0.88
CA VAL A 95 -9.73 -15.26 -2.02
C VAL A 95 -9.21 -16.28 -3.02
N CYS A 96 -9.88 -16.39 -4.18
CA CYS A 96 -9.34 -17.14 -5.31
C CYS A 96 -8.19 -16.33 -5.90
N ARG A 97 -6.98 -16.88 -5.80
CA ARG A 97 -5.79 -16.35 -6.47
C ARG A 97 -5.78 -16.88 -7.90
N LEU A 98 -6.15 -16.04 -8.85
CA LEU A 98 -5.92 -16.34 -10.26
C LEU A 98 -4.43 -16.06 -10.53
N HIS A 99 -3.61 -17.11 -10.50
CA HIS A 99 -2.26 -17.01 -11.01
C HIS A 99 -2.34 -17.00 -12.54
N LEU A 100 -2.13 -15.84 -13.14
CA LEU A 100 -1.84 -15.74 -14.56
C LEU A 100 -0.37 -16.18 -14.79
N TYR A 101 -0.05 -17.45 -14.51
CA TYR A 101 1.24 -18.02 -14.89
C TYR A 101 1.19 -18.32 -16.38
N CYS A 102 1.83 -17.47 -17.19
CA CYS A 102 2.32 -17.87 -18.49
C CYS A 102 3.75 -17.33 -18.72
N LEU A 103 4.72 -18.21 -18.49
CA LEU A 103 5.92 -18.45 -19.32
C LEU A 103 7.22 -17.62 -19.21
N PHE A 104 7.46 -16.71 -18.26
CA PHE A 104 8.73 -15.94 -18.30
C PHE A 104 9.41 -15.71 -16.94
N ALA A 105 9.58 -16.76 -16.15
CA ALA A 105 10.20 -16.68 -14.81
C ALA A 105 11.75 -16.65 -14.80
N GLU A 106 12.45 -16.64 -15.94
CA GLU A 106 13.92 -16.85 -15.96
C GLU A 106 14.80 -15.68 -16.40
N TYR A 107 14.28 -14.48 -16.68
CA TYR A 107 15.14 -13.35 -17.09
C TYR A 107 14.87 -12.10 -16.24
N ILE A 108 15.59 -11.97 -15.13
CA ILE A 108 15.61 -10.76 -14.32
C ILE A 108 17.06 -10.44 -13.99
N TYR A 109 17.73 -9.63 -14.81
CA TYR A 109 18.75 -8.67 -14.37
C TYR A 109 18.89 -7.59 -15.45
N HIS A 110 18.89 -6.33 -15.01
CA HIS A 110 19.03 -5.08 -15.77
C HIS A 110 17.83 -4.61 -16.59
N PHE A 111 17.28 -3.44 -16.22
CA PHE A 111 17.24 -2.29 -17.13
C PHE A 111 16.89 -0.97 -16.41
N ASP A 112 17.53 0.11 -16.86
CA ASP A 112 17.35 1.50 -16.41
C ASP A 112 16.70 2.28 -17.55
N LEU A 113 15.66 3.08 -17.30
CA LEU A 113 15.02 3.89 -18.35
C LEU A 113 15.02 5.38 -18.00
N ARG A 114 16.13 6.04 -18.32
CA ARG A 114 16.11 7.45 -18.72
C ARG A 114 15.66 7.54 -20.18
N ASN A 115 14.50 8.15 -20.44
CA ASN A 115 14.37 9.38 -21.24
C ASN A 115 12.94 9.59 -21.79
N ASN A 116 12.47 10.82 -21.62
CA ASN A 116 11.69 11.63 -22.56
C ASN A 116 10.41 11.06 -23.17
N LEU A 117 9.32 11.01 -22.40
CA LEU A 117 7.98 11.33 -22.94
C LEU A 117 7.31 12.37 -22.04
N SER A 118 7.47 13.64 -22.43
CA SER A 118 6.72 14.77 -21.91
C SER A 118 5.32 14.75 -22.55
N HIS A 119 4.32 14.31 -21.79
CA HIS A 119 2.92 14.81 -21.76
C HIS A 119 1.86 13.74 -21.47
N VAL A 120 2.17 12.45 -21.49
CA VAL A 120 1.26 11.37 -21.05
C VAL A 120 1.89 10.69 -19.84
N ASP A 121 1.11 10.46 -18.76
CA ASP A 121 1.60 9.64 -17.65
C ASP A 121 2.02 8.27 -18.22
N SER A 122 3.30 7.91 -18.05
CA SER A 122 3.82 6.62 -18.49
C SER A 122 2.90 5.50 -18.00
N PRO A 123 2.64 4.43 -18.80
CA PRO A 123 1.87 3.27 -18.37
C PRO A 123 2.30 2.74 -16.99
N CYS A 124 3.60 2.81 -16.68
CA CYS A 124 4.14 2.47 -15.36
C CYS A 124 3.59 3.35 -14.23
N ARG A 125 3.41 4.66 -14.44
CA ARG A 125 2.83 5.57 -13.43
C ARG A 125 1.35 5.30 -13.20
N VAL A 126 0.60 5.01 -14.25
CA VAL A 126 -0.81 4.61 -14.12
C VAL A 126 -0.92 3.30 -13.35
N ALA A 127 -0.12 2.30 -13.74
CA ALA A 127 -0.09 1.02 -13.06
C ALA A 127 0.31 1.14 -11.59
N GLN A 128 1.36 1.91 -11.27
CA GLN A 128 1.79 2.13 -9.89
C GLN A 128 0.67 2.71 -9.03
N ARG A 129 -0.10 3.68 -9.55
CA ARG A 129 -1.25 4.27 -8.83
C ARG A 129 -2.37 3.26 -8.62
N CYS A 130 -2.72 2.47 -9.64
CA CYS A 130 -3.70 1.41 -9.49
C CYS A 130 -3.26 0.40 -8.41
N LEU A 131 -2.00 -0.04 -8.41
CA LEU A 131 -1.46 -0.94 -7.38
C LEU A 131 -1.54 -0.31 -5.99
N MET A 132 -1.23 0.98 -5.85
CA MET A 132 -1.37 1.71 -4.58
C MET A 132 -2.83 1.75 -4.11
N TYR A 133 -3.77 2.10 -5.00
CA TYR A 133 -5.20 2.14 -4.69
C TYR A 133 -5.77 0.78 -4.33
N ILE A 134 -5.40 -0.29 -5.05
CA ILE A 134 -5.80 -1.65 -4.68
C ILE A 134 -5.21 -2.03 -3.31
N GLY A 135 -3.95 -1.68 -3.04
CA GLY A 135 -3.34 -1.89 -1.73
C GLY A 135 -4.07 -1.15 -0.61
N ASP A 136 -4.54 0.08 -0.86
CA ASP A 136 -5.34 0.85 0.09
C ASP A 136 -6.74 0.25 0.29
N LEU A 137 -7.39 -0.24 -0.77
CA LEU A 137 -8.67 -0.93 -0.67
C LEU A 137 -8.56 -2.22 0.17
N PHE A 138 -7.53 -3.03 -0.05
CA PHE A 138 -7.26 -4.18 0.82
C PHE A 138 -6.92 -3.75 2.25
N ARG A 139 -6.20 -2.64 2.45
CA ARG A 139 -5.95 -2.09 3.78
C ARG A 139 -7.24 -1.66 4.47
N TYR A 140 -8.23 -1.14 3.74
CA TYR A 140 -9.54 -0.84 4.30
C TYR A 140 -10.29 -2.12 4.70
N LEU A 141 -10.20 -3.18 3.90
CA LEU A 141 -10.76 -4.49 4.25
C LEU A 141 -10.12 -5.08 5.53
N VAL A 142 -8.83 -4.83 5.79
CA VAL A 142 -8.19 -5.20 7.07
C VAL A 142 -8.87 -4.51 8.25
N GLU A 143 -9.25 -3.23 8.11
CA GLU A 143 -9.96 -2.50 9.15
C GLU A 143 -11.38 -3.04 9.40
N LEU A 144 -11.98 -3.69 8.38
CA LEU A 144 -13.26 -4.40 8.47
C LEU A 144 -13.13 -5.88 8.89
N GLY A 145 -11.94 -6.33 9.27
CA GLY A 145 -11.69 -7.69 9.74
C GLY A 145 -11.58 -8.76 8.65
N GLU A 146 -11.37 -8.38 7.38
CA GLU A 146 -11.20 -9.37 6.30
C GLU A 146 -9.93 -10.20 6.45
N LEU A 147 -10.10 -11.52 6.37
CA LEU A 147 -9.01 -12.48 6.44
C LEU A 147 -8.16 -12.41 5.17
N GLY A 148 -6.84 -12.44 5.34
CA GLY A 148 -5.88 -12.42 4.22
C GLY A 148 -5.72 -11.06 3.52
N ALA A 149 -6.62 -10.09 3.73
CA ALA A 149 -6.53 -8.76 3.13
C ALA A 149 -5.21 -8.04 3.42
N LYS A 150 -4.62 -8.26 4.60
CA LYS A 150 -3.30 -7.70 4.96
C LYS A 150 -2.19 -8.21 4.04
N THR A 151 -2.18 -9.51 3.76
CA THR A 151 -1.20 -10.13 2.86
C THR A 151 -1.35 -9.59 1.44
N LEU A 152 -2.59 -9.37 1.00
CA LEU A 152 -2.90 -8.81 -0.31
C LEU A 152 -2.44 -7.35 -0.41
N ALA A 153 -2.79 -6.52 0.57
CA ALA A 153 -2.33 -5.13 0.64
C ALA A 153 -0.80 -5.05 0.58
N PHE A 154 -0.11 -5.91 1.34
CA PHE A 154 1.36 -6.01 1.31
C PHE A 154 1.89 -6.36 -0.09
N GLY A 155 1.29 -7.35 -0.74
CA GLY A 155 1.65 -7.76 -2.10
C GLY A 155 1.51 -6.61 -3.11
N TYR A 156 0.38 -5.89 -3.08
CA TYR A 156 0.14 -4.76 -3.97
C TYR A 156 1.08 -3.57 -3.72
N TYR A 157 1.35 -3.19 -2.47
CA TYR A 157 2.34 -2.14 -2.19
C TYR A 157 3.76 -2.57 -2.57
N THR A 158 4.10 -3.84 -2.39
CA THR A 158 5.39 -4.38 -2.83
C THR A 158 5.50 -4.30 -4.35
N ALA A 159 4.45 -4.69 -5.10
CA ALA A 159 4.42 -4.53 -6.55
C ALA A 159 4.58 -3.06 -6.95
N ALA A 160 3.84 -2.13 -6.30
CA ALA A 160 3.95 -0.70 -6.56
C ALA A 160 5.37 -0.16 -6.32
N PHE A 161 6.07 -0.64 -5.29
CA PHE A 161 7.47 -0.30 -5.05
C PHE A 161 8.40 -0.77 -6.18
N HIS A 162 8.20 -1.97 -6.72
CA HIS A 162 9.03 -2.49 -7.82
C HIS A 162 8.78 -1.78 -9.15
N VAL A 163 7.62 -1.13 -9.34
CA VAL A 163 7.35 -0.31 -10.54
C VAL A 163 8.22 0.95 -10.58
N ASP A 164 8.36 1.65 -9.45
CA ASP A 164 9.27 2.80 -9.32
C ASP A 164 9.82 2.88 -7.89
N PRO A 165 11.02 2.31 -7.65
CA PRO A 165 11.69 2.35 -6.35
C PRO A 165 12.11 3.74 -5.90
N ALA A 166 12.08 4.75 -6.79
CA ALA A 166 12.39 6.13 -6.43
C ALA A 166 11.32 6.75 -5.52
N LEU A 167 10.09 6.23 -5.55
CA LEU A 167 8.96 6.74 -4.78
C LEU A 167 8.92 6.14 -3.37
N GLY A 168 8.95 6.99 -2.34
CA GLY A 168 8.89 6.56 -0.95
C GLY A 168 7.49 6.15 -0.47
N LEU A 169 6.43 6.57 -1.14
CA LEU A 169 5.04 6.36 -0.69
C LEU A 169 4.66 4.87 -0.49
N PRO A 170 4.98 3.92 -1.39
CA PRO A 170 4.74 2.49 -1.16
C PRO A 170 5.36 1.99 0.14
N GLN A 171 6.59 2.41 0.47
CA GLN A 171 7.26 2.04 1.71
C GLN A 171 6.53 2.59 2.94
N ASN A 172 6.01 3.82 2.89
CA ASN A 172 5.17 4.33 3.98
C ASN A 172 3.94 3.44 4.23
N GLN A 173 3.27 2.97 3.16
CA GLN A 173 2.11 2.10 3.29
C GLN A 173 2.47 0.72 3.86
N LEU A 174 3.60 0.14 3.45
CA LEU A 174 4.13 -1.10 4.04
C LEU A 174 4.40 -0.93 5.54
N GLY A 175 4.99 0.21 5.94
CA GLY A 175 5.22 0.53 7.35
C GLY A 175 3.93 0.62 8.17
N ILE A 176 2.84 1.18 7.60
CA ILE A 176 1.52 1.24 8.24
C ILE A 176 0.95 -0.16 8.48
N LEU A 177 1.07 -1.08 7.51
CA LEU A 177 0.59 -2.45 7.66
C LEU A 177 1.33 -3.22 8.76
N ASP A 178 2.60 -2.91 9.02
CA ASP A 178 3.46 -3.60 9.98
C ASP A 178 3.54 -2.94 11.36
N ILE A 179 2.72 -1.92 11.62
CA ILE A 179 2.61 -1.30 12.95
C ILE A 179 2.30 -2.37 14.01
N GLY A 180 3.08 -2.35 15.10
CA GLY A 180 2.87 -3.20 16.27
C GLY A 180 3.62 -4.54 16.25
N ARG A 181 4.09 -5.02 15.08
CA ARG A 181 4.94 -6.21 14.99
C ARG A 181 6.39 -5.90 15.31
N CYS A 182 7.11 -6.87 15.87
CA CYS A 182 8.54 -6.75 16.19
C CYS A 182 8.88 -5.43 16.93
N TYR A 183 8.03 -5.03 17.89
CA TYR A 183 8.15 -3.78 18.64
C TYR A 183 8.25 -2.51 17.78
N GLY A 184 7.70 -2.55 16.55
CA GLY A 184 7.73 -1.46 15.58
C GLY A 184 8.97 -1.42 14.69
N LEU A 185 9.91 -2.37 14.82
CA LEU A 185 11.14 -2.38 14.02
C LEU A 185 10.86 -2.44 12.51
N ASN A 186 9.92 -3.27 12.07
CA ASN A 186 9.54 -3.35 10.66
C ASN A 186 8.98 -2.01 10.15
N ALA A 187 8.10 -1.38 10.93
CA ALA A 187 7.55 -0.08 10.59
C ALA A 187 8.65 0.99 10.50
N LEU A 188 9.61 1.01 11.45
CA LEU A 188 10.77 1.89 11.41
C LEU A 188 11.59 1.71 10.14
N TYR A 189 11.91 0.46 9.77
CA TYR A 189 12.65 0.14 8.54
C TYR A 189 11.98 0.75 7.32
N HIS A 190 10.68 0.51 7.15
CA HIS A 190 9.92 1.04 6.02
C HIS A 190 9.81 2.57 6.01
N TYR A 191 9.61 3.21 7.17
CA TYR A 191 9.57 4.67 7.24
C TYR A 191 10.93 5.32 6.94
N LEU A 192 12.04 4.70 7.36
CA LEU A 192 13.38 5.16 7.00
C LEU A 192 13.64 5.00 5.50
N LEU A 193 13.26 3.88 4.89
CA LEU A 193 13.34 3.71 3.44
C LEU A 193 12.50 4.74 2.68
N CYS A 194 11.28 5.01 3.16
CA CYS A 194 10.41 6.04 2.59
C CYS A 194 11.08 7.43 2.58
N LEU A 195 11.71 7.82 3.69
CA LEU A 195 12.37 9.12 3.84
C LEU A 195 13.72 9.20 3.12
N GLY A 196 14.38 8.05 2.92
CA GLY A 196 15.62 7.94 2.16
C GLY A 196 15.43 7.78 0.65
N ALA A 197 14.20 7.64 0.17
CA ALA A 197 13.89 7.51 -1.24
C ALA A 197 14.19 8.83 -2.00
N ARG A 198 14.40 8.74 -3.32
CA ARG A 198 14.65 9.91 -4.17
C ARG A 198 13.47 10.88 -4.19
N VAL A 199 12.25 10.35 -4.10
CA VAL A 199 11.01 11.12 -3.94
C VAL A 199 10.38 10.71 -2.61
N PRO A 200 10.76 11.35 -1.50
CA PRO A 200 10.28 10.98 -0.18
C PRO A 200 8.81 11.37 0.04
N PHE A 201 8.14 10.68 0.96
CA PHE A 201 6.81 11.08 1.44
C PHE A 201 6.91 11.63 2.87
N GLU A 202 6.80 12.95 3.00
CA GLU A 202 7.01 13.66 4.28
C GLU A 202 6.07 13.20 5.42
N GLY A 203 4.88 12.67 5.07
CA GLY A 203 3.97 12.08 6.05
C GLY A 203 4.59 10.94 6.87
N ALA A 204 5.63 10.27 6.35
CA ALA A 204 6.35 9.21 7.06
C ALA A 204 7.10 9.73 8.30
N ARG A 205 7.49 11.01 8.36
CA ARG A 205 8.18 11.57 9.56
C ARG A 205 7.32 11.49 10.81
N ARG A 206 6.03 11.82 10.68
CA ARG A 206 5.07 11.74 11.79
C ARG A 206 4.85 10.30 12.24
N ASN A 207 4.79 9.37 11.29
CA ASN A 207 4.65 7.94 11.56
C ASN A 207 5.89 7.39 12.29
N LEU A 208 7.08 7.75 11.81
CA LEU A 208 8.36 7.42 12.43
C LEU A 208 8.44 7.93 13.87
N LEU A 209 8.14 9.20 14.09
CA LEU A 209 8.14 9.81 15.42
C LEU A 209 7.18 9.08 16.37
N THR A 210 5.98 8.74 15.90
CA THR A 210 4.98 8.00 16.70
C THR A 210 5.52 6.66 17.19
N VAL A 211 6.26 5.91 16.34
CA VAL A 211 6.86 4.63 16.73
C VAL A 211 8.02 4.84 17.70
N LEU A 212 8.88 5.83 17.44
CA LEU A 212 10.02 6.14 18.31
C LEU A 212 9.59 6.59 19.71
N THR A 213 8.58 7.46 19.83
CA THR A 213 8.04 7.87 21.14
C THR A 213 7.46 6.69 21.90
N LYS A 214 6.75 5.77 21.24
CA LYS A 214 6.26 4.54 21.88
C LYS A 214 7.41 3.66 22.38
N ASN A 215 8.49 3.56 21.60
CA ASN A 215 9.67 2.79 21.99
C ASN A 215 10.44 3.43 23.14
N GLU A 216 10.52 4.76 23.17
CA GLU A 216 11.11 5.49 24.29
C GLU A 216 10.34 5.24 25.59
N VAL A 217 9.00 5.28 25.56
CA VAL A 217 8.17 4.93 26.73
C VAL A 217 8.42 3.50 27.18
N ARG A 218 8.51 2.53 26.26
CA ARG A 218 8.83 1.13 26.58
C ARG A 218 10.21 0.99 27.20
N TYR A 219 11.20 1.69 26.65
CA TYR A 219 12.56 1.70 27.16
C TYR A 219 12.60 2.21 28.61
N ARG A 220 11.97 3.35 28.89
CA ARG A 220 11.92 3.90 30.26
C ARG A 220 11.24 2.95 31.24
N LYS A 221 10.20 2.23 30.82
CA LYS A 221 9.55 1.19 31.65
C LYS A 221 10.48 0.03 32.00
N LEU A 222 11.38 -0.35 31.08
CA LEU A 222 12.29 -1.49 31.27
C LEU A 222 13.57 -1.10 32.03
N PHE A 223 14.10 0.11 31.82
CA PHE A 223 15.44 0.50 32.26
C PHE A 223 15.47 1.74 33.17
N GLY A 224 14.34 2.39 33.43
CA GLY A 224 14.25 3.67 34.14
C GLY A 224 14.74 4.85 33.31
N GLU A 225 14.99 6.00 33.95
CA GLU A 225 15.50 7.22 33.29
C GLU A 225 17.01 7.19 32.99
N LYS A 226 17.63 6.00 32.99
CA LYS A 226 19.09 5.89 32.80
C LYS A 226 19.48 6.34 31.38
N PRO A 227 20.46 7.25 31.23
CA PRO A 227 20.88 7.75 29.93
C PRO A 227 21.40 6.60 29.05
N ILE A 228 21.03 6.65 27.76
CA ILE A 228 21.30 5.60 26.74
C ILE A 228 22.79 5.24 26.66
N TYR A 229 23.68 6.21 26.94
CA TYR A 229 25.13 6.01 26.93
C TYR A 229 25.64 4.95 27.93
N GLY A 230 24.92 4.67 29.02
CA GLY A 230 25.32 3.68 30.02
C GLY A 230 25.00 2.21 29.67
N LEU A 231 24.24 1.95 28.60
CA LEU A 231 23.88 0.58 28.21
C LEU A 231 24.88 -0.07 27.26
N TYR A 232 25.53 0.69 26.38
CA TYR A 232 26.62 0.19 25.52
C TYR A 232 27.90 -0.13 26.31
N LEU A 233 27.99 0.36 27.55
CA LEU A 233 29.08 0.04 28.49
C LEU A 233 28.78 -1.17 29.39
N ARG A 234 27.61 -1.83 29.26
CA ARG A 234 27.36 -3.09 29.96
C ARG A 234 28.09 -4.22 29.25
N HIS A 235 29.25 -4.60 29.80
CA HIS A 235 29.95 -5.83 29.45
C HIS A 235 29.01 -7.06 29.50
N PRO A 236 29.22 -8.05 28.60
CA PRO A 236 28.33 -9.18 28.38
C PRO A 236 28.51 -10.28 29.43
N ASN A 237 28.26 -10.00 30.71
CA ASN A 237 28.27 -11.01 31.78
C ASN A 237 26.99 -10.96 32.62
N ARG A 238 25.85 -11.24 31.99
CA ARG A 238 24.60 -11.62 32.68
C ARG A 238 24.01 -12.88 32.09
N TYR A 239 24.81 -13.95 32.12
CA TYR A 239 24.34 -15.32 32.22
C TYR A 239 25.20 -16.02 33.27
N ARG A 240 24.79 -15.93 34.53
CA ARG A 240 25.08 -16.86 35.62
C ARG A 240 23.85 -16.90 36.51
#